data_AF-A0A9W9THS2-F1
#
_entry.id   AF-A0A9W9THS2-F1
#
_cell.length_a   1.000
_cell.length_b   1.000
_cell.length_c   1.000
_cell.angle_alpha   90.00
_cell.angle_beta   90.00
_cell.angle_gamma   90.00
#
_symmetry.space_group_name_H-M   'P 1'
#
loop_
_entity.id
_entity.type
_entity.pdbx_description
1 polymer ?
#
loop_
_entity_poly.entity_id
_entity_poly.type
_entity_poly.pdbx_seq_one_letter_code
_entity_poly.pdbx_strand_id
1 'polypeptide(L)'
;MIDVSPLIHRLRGLTEAVDHFHAEPNAENLDAIWNNGGPTKLLRELVTSHAVSFTKDDVNLWKPTQQLPSEHSLESSWSGITATMELYMHSVLNILNRGEPIEFQLLYHVALITKEDIWNTRDDMEGNHGTRRQSLWLWKVFIGLLALSKRQNSLMARQMKPGSDRPIESPSKAHIGVIYEWLCDCARGWSMTTKIRLWKDVKAVLTTITWPIELPGDVSDHVANVWNKSILERDA
;
A
#
# COMPACT_ATOMS: atom_id res chain seq x y z
N MET A 1 -2.86 12.38 13.62
CA MET A 1 -1.95 11.34 13.08
C MET A 1 -1.63 10.33 14.17
N ILE A 2 -1.26 9.11 13.80
CA ILE A 2 -0.86 8.03 14.72
C ILE A 2 0.55 7.53 14.38
N ASP A 3 1.28 6.99 15.36
CA ASP A 3 2.49 6.22 15.08
C ASP A 3 2.08 4.83 14.55
N VAL A 4 2.48 4.54 13.32
CA VAL A 4 2.12 3.30 12.61
C VAL A 4 3.15 2.20 12.77
N SER A 5 4.25 2.44 13.49
CA SER A 5 5.32 1.45 13.68
C SER A 5 4.82 0.09 14.21
N PRO A 6 3.88 0.02 15.17
CA PRO A 6 3.31 -1.25 15.62
C PRO A 6 2.50 -1.96 14.54
N LEU A 7 1.73 -1.21 13.74
CA LEU A 7 0.93 -1.74 12.63
C LEU A 7 1.83 -2.34 11.55
N ILE A 8 2.90 -1.62 11.16
CA ILE A 8 3.88 -2.10 10.19
C ILE A 8 4.57 -3.37 10.68
N HIS A 9 4.91 -3.45 11.98
CA HIS A 9 5.49 -4.65 12.56
C HIS A 9 4.53 -5.85 12.48
N ARG A 10 3.24 -5.67 12.78
CA ARG A 10 2.23 -6.74 12.63
C ARG A 10 2.04 -7.15 11.18
N LEU A 11 1.99 -6.18 10.26
CA LEU A 11 1.85 -6.45 8.84
C LEU A 11 3.04 -7.23 8.28
N ARG A 12 4.26 -6.93 8.74
CA ARG A 12 5.46 -7.68 8.35
C ARG A 12 5.38 -9.15 8.74
N GLY A 13 4.94 -9.46 9.96
CA GLY A 13 4.75 -10.86 10.37
C GLY A 13 3.71 -11.60 9.53
N LEU A 14 2.71 -10.88 9.00
CA LEU A 14 1.74 -11.45 8.05
C LEU A 14 2.38 -11.68 6.67
N THR A 15 3.19 -10.74 6.20
CA THR A 15 3.97 -10.87 4.95
C THR A 15 4.91 -12.07 5.00
N GLU A 16 5.63 -12.26 6.10
CA GLU A 16 6.54 -13.39 6.31
C GLU A 16 5.80 -14.75 6.28
N ALA A 17 4.59 -14.81 6.83
CA ALA A 17 3.76 -16.01 6.77
C ALA A 17 3.31 -16.33 5.33
N VAL A 18 3.02 -15.30 4.53
CA VAL A 18 2.68 -15.45 3.10
C VAL A 18 3.91 -15.88 2.29
N ASP A 19 5.09 -15.31 2.55
CA ASP A 19 6.36 -15.72 1.93
C ASP A 19 6.63 -17.22 2.19
N HIS A 20 6.44 -17.68 3.42
CA HIS A 20 6.61 -19.09 3.78
C HIS A 20 5.65 -19.99 2.98
N PHE A 21 4.39 -19.58 2.81
CA PHE A 21 3.44 -20.32 1.98
C PHE A 21 3.83 -20.35 0.50
N HIS A 22 4.38 -19.27 -0.05
CA HIS A 22 4.85 -19.24 -1.43
C HIS A 22 6.09 -20.10 -1.66
N ALA A 23 7.00 -20.16 -0.69
CA ALA A 23 8.16 -21.05 -0.73
C ALA A 23 7.75 -22.53 -0.64
N GLU A 24 6.77 -22.85 0.21
CA GLU A 24 6.28 -24.21 0.43
C GLU A 24 4.74 -24.27 0.39
N PRO A 25 4.14 -24.38 -0.82
CA PRO A 25 2.70 -24.38 -0.97
C PRO A 25 2.09 -25.67 -0.42
N ASN A 26 1.46 -25.58 0.75
CA ASN A 26 0.66 -26.67 1.32
C ASN A 26 -0.60 -26.10 2.00
N ALA A 27 -1.65 -26.92 2.11
CA ALA A 27 -2.94 -26.49 2.64
C ALA A 27 -2.84 -26.07 4.13
N GLU A 28 -1.99 -26.74 4.89
CA GLU A 28 -1.75 -26.46 6.31
C GLU A 28 -1.10 -25.08 6.53
N ASN A 29 -0.21 -24.66 5.62
CA ASN A 29 0.48 -23.37 5.62
C ASN A 29 -0.47 -22.23 5.24
N LEU A 30 -1.42 -22.46 4.32
CA LEU A 30 -2.46 -21.49 4.00
C LEU A 30 -3.40 -21.26 5.19
N ASP A 31 -3.80 -22.35 5.86
CA ASP A 31 -4.60 -22.30 7.07
C ASP A 31 -3.84 -21.63 8.22
N ALA A 32 -2.53 -21.84 8.31
CA ALA A 32 -1.66 -21.23 9.32
C ALA A 32 -1.63 -19.69 9.24
N ILE A 33 -1.73 -19.09 8.05
CA ILE A 33 -1.79 -17.62 7.88
C ILE A 33 -2.96 -17.03 8.69
N TRP A 34 -4.11 -17.71 8.67
CA TRP A 34 -5.31 -17.28 9.39
C TRP A 34 -5.33 -17.78 10.85
N ASN A 35 -4.93 -19.02 11.08
CA ASN A 35 -5.04 -19.70 12.38
C ASN A 35 -3.98 -19.28 13.40
N ASN A 36 -2.84 -18.72 12.97
CA ASN A 36 -1.81 -18.18 13.88
C ASN A 36 -2.22 -16.85 14.55
N GLY A 37 -3.43 -16.37 14.26
CA GLY A 37 -4.00 -15.15 14.80
C GLY A 37 -3.33 -13.88 14.29
N GLY A 38 -2.53 -13.95 13.22
CA GLY A 38 -1.88 -12.79 12.60
C GLY A 38 -2.89 -11.70 12.20
N PRO A 39 -3.91 -12.04 11.37
CA PRO A 39 -4.97 -11.11 11.00
C PRO A 39 -5.73 -10.56 12.21
N THR A 40 -6.02 -11.38 13.22
CA THR A 40 -6.69 -10.94 14.47
C THR A 40 -5.83 -9.97 15.28
N LYS A 41 -4.53 -10.25 15.43
CA LYS A 41 -3.57 -9.36 16.10
C LYS A 41 -3.47 -8.03 15.36
N LEU A 42 -3.47 -8.05 14.02
CA LEU A 42 -3.44 -6.84 13.22
C LEU A 42 -4.73 -6.02 13.37
N LEU A 43 -5.90 -6.66 13.30
CA LEU A 43 -7.18 -6.00 13.53
C LEU A 43 -7.27 -5.39 14.93
N ARG A 44 -6.81 -6.10 15.96
CA ARG A 44 -6.74 -5.59 17.33
C ARG A 44 -5.88 -4.34 17.41
N GLU A 45 -4.70 -4.35 16.77
CA GLU A 45 -3.79 -3.20 16.74
C GLU A 45 -4.43 -2.00 16.00
N LEU A 46 -5.13 -2.24 14.89
CA LEU A 46 -5.87 -1.21 14.14
C LEU A 46 -6.95 -0.56 15.02
N VAL A 47 -7.77 -1.35 15.70
CA VAL A 47 -8.83 -0.83 16.58
C VAL A 47 -8.25 -0.09 17.78
N THR A 48 -7.18 -0.64 18.39
CA THR A 48 -6.53 -0.02 19.55
C THR A 48 -5.90 1.32 19.18
N SER A 49 -5.20 1.39 18.04
CA SER A 49 -4.62 2.64 17.54
C SER A 49 -5.67 3.70 17.19
N HIS A 50 -6.83 3.28 16.66
CA HIS A 50 -7.98 4.16 16.44
C HIS A 50 -8.49 4.77 17.76
N ALA A 51 -8.73 3.92 18.77
CA ALA A 51 -9.25 4.35 20.06
C ALA A 51 -8.28 5.33 20.74
N VAL A 52 -6.98 5.02 20.71
CA VAL A 52 -5.94 5.91 21.26
C VAL A 52 -5.90 7.25 20.52
N SER A 53 -6.19 7.28 19.22
CA SER A 53 -6.16 8.52 18.43
C SER A 53 -7.13 9.58 18.91
N PHE A 54 -8.32 9.21 19.41
CA PHE A 54 -9.28 10.14 20.01
C PHE A 54 -8.84 10.63 21.39
N THR A 55 -8.20 9.76 22.17
CA THR A 55 -7.80 10.12 23.55
C THR A 55 -6.61 11.07 23.61
N LYS A 56 -5.87 11.25 22.50
CA LYS A 56 -4.74 12.19 22.44
C LYS A 56 -5.19 13.66 22.52
N ASP A 57 -6.42 13.96 22.14
CA ASP A 57 -6.93 15.34 22.20
C ASP A 57 -7.35 15.75 23.63
N ASP A 58 -7.81 14.81 24.46
CA ASP A 58 -8.25 15.08 25.85
C ASP A 58 -7.09 15.16 26.88
N VAL A 59 -5.92 14.57 26.60
CA VAL A 59 -4.80 14.48 27.55
C VAL A 59 -3.79 15.64 27.43
N ASN A 60 -4.02 16.58 26.50
CA ASN A 60 -3.18 17.77 26.34
C ASN A 60 -3.36 18.83 27.43
N LEU A 61 -4.19 18.59 28.46
CA LEU A 61 -4.28 19.49 29.59
C LEU A 61 -3.10 19.35 30.57
N TRP A 62 -2.46 18.19 30.72
CA TRP A 62 -1.44 17.99 31.76
C TRP A 62 -0.25 17.12 31.30
N LYS A 63 0.73 17.70 30.58
CA LYS A 63 2.16 17.30 30.68
C LYS A 63 3.12 18.46 30.38
N PRO A 64 3.97 18.87 31.35
CA PRO A 64 5.09 19.78 31.12
C PRO A 64 6.33 19.00 30.70
N THR A 65 6.45 18.60 29.43
CA THR A 65 7.74 18.50 28.72
C THR A 65 7.44 18.30 27.24
N GLN A 66 7.96 19.18 26.39
CA GLN A 66 8.01 18.99 24.95
C GLN A 66 8.74 17.66 24.65
N GLN A 67 8.01 16.56 24.45
CA GLN A 67 8.56 15.46 23.68
C GLN A 67 8.50 15.92 22.23
N LEU A 68 9.66 16.37 21.72
CA LEU A 68 9.87 16.48 20.27
C LEU A 68 9.33 15.18 19.62
N PRO A 69 8.67 15.25 18.45
CA PRO A 69 8.38 14.06 17.69
C PRO A 69 9.71 13.32 17.51
N SER A 70 9.80 12.11 18.09
CA SER A 70 11.01 11.31 17.96
C SER A 70 11.29 11.18 16.47
N GLU A 71 12.51 11.46 16.05
CA GLU A 71 12.98 11.39 14.66
C GLU A 71 12.72 10.01 14.00
N HIS A 72 12.30 9.03 14.80
CA HIS A 72 11.96 7.67 14.44
C HIS A 72 10.45 7.33 14.37
N SER A 73 9.54 8.24 14.73
CA SER A 73 8.10 7.96 14.63
C SER A 73 7.68 7.93 13.16
N LEU A 74 6.97 6.86 12.77
CA LEU A 74 6.35 6.76 11.45
C LEU A 74 4.91 7.22 11.60
N GLU A 75 4.56 8.36 11.02
CA GLU A 75 3.24 8.94 11.24
C GLU A 75 2.37 8.85 9.98
N SER A 76 1.09 8.57 10.18
CA SER A 76 0.07 8.59 9.11
C SER A 76 -1.28 8.95 9.72
N SER A 77 -2.25 9.34 8.89
CA SER A 77 -3.65 9.29 9.30
C SER A 77 -4.07 7.84 9.54
N TRP A 78 -4.96 7.60 10.50
CA TRP A 78 -5.43 6.25 10.80
C TRP A 78 -6.20 5.65 9.62
N SER A 79 -7.05 6.45 8.96
CA SER A 79 -7.80 6.03 7.77
C SER A 79 -6.86 5.75 6.59
N GLY A 80 -5.87 6.61 6.35
CA GLY A 80 -4.88 6.45 5.29
C GLY A 80 -4.05 5.18 5.39
N ILE A 81 -3.50 4.92 6.57
CA ILE A 81 -2.72 3.68 6.77
C ILE A 81 -3.60 2.45 6.68
N THR A 82 -4.81 2.47 7.25
CA THR A 82 -5.74 1.34 7.19
C THR A 82 -6.14 1.03 5.74
N ALA A 83 -6.50 2.05 4.96
CA ALA A 83 -6.81 1.92 3.54
C ALA A 83 -5.64 1.34 2.76
N THR A 84 -4.42 1.84 3.00
CA THR A 84 -3.22 1.32 2.33
C THR A 84 -2.94 -0.14 2.70
N MET A 85 -3.10 -0.51 3.98
CA MET A 85 -2.89 -1.88 4.44
C MET A 85 -3.92 -2.84 3.84
N GLU A 86 -5.17 -2.41 3.68
CA GLU A 86 -6.20 -3.18 2.96
C GLU A 86 -5.78 -3.41 1.50
N LEU A 87 -5.36 -2.35 0.79
CA LEU A 87 -4.86 -2.47 -0.57
C LEU A 87 -3.63 -3.38 -0.66
N TYR A 88 -2.74 -3.37 0.33
CA TYR A 88 -1.57 -4.24 0.39
C TYR A 88 -1.95 -5.72 0.59
N MET A 89 -2.78 -6.00 1.59
CA MET A 89 -3.24 -7.38 1.87
C MET A 89 -4.03 -7.95 0.69
N HIS A 90 -4.73 -7.11 -0.05
CA HIS A 90 -5.45 -7.51 -1.26
C HIS A 90 -4.53 -7.63 -2.49
N SER A 91 -3.79 -6.57 -2.81
CA SER A 91 -3.12 -6.41 -4.10
C SER A 91 -1.69 -6.91 -4.12
N VAL A 92 -1.06 -7.09 -2.95
CA VAL A 92 0.30 -7.63 -2.84
C VAL A 92 0.26 -9.04 -2.25
N LEU A 93 -0.34 -9.21 -1.06
CA LEU A 93 -0.39 -10.51 -0.39
C LEU A 93 -1.45 -11.46 -0.96
N ASN A 94 -2.45 -10.94 -1.68
CA ASN A 94 -3.52 -11.72 -2.31
C ASN A 94 -4.33 -12.61 -1.33
N ILE A 95 -4.39 -12.21 -0.06
CA ILE A 95 -5.06 -12.99 1.00
C ILE A 95 -6.51 -12.53 1.22
N LEU A 96 -6.85 -11.31 0.84
CA LEU A 96 -8.22 -10.80 0.92
C LEU A 96 -9.03 -11.18 -0.32
N ASN A 97 -10.35 -11.35 -0.12
CA ASN A 97 -11.31 -11.60 -1.20
C ASN A 97 -10.96 -12.81 -2.10
N ARG A 98 -10.20 -13.79 -1.59
CA ARG A 98 -9.66 -14.93 -2.38
C ARG A 98 -8.86 -14.49 -3.61
N GLY A 99 -8.29 -13.29 -3.59
CA GLY A 99 -7.60 -12.68 -4.72
C GLY A 99 -8.49 -12.19 -5.86
N GLU A 100 -9.82 -12.25 -5.70
CA GLU A 100 -10.75 -11.65 -6.66
C GLU A 100 -10.62 -10.12 -6.64
N PRO A 101 -10.80 -9.41 -7.77
CA PRO A 101 -10.66 -7.96 -7.81
C PRO A 101 -11.58 -7.23 -6.83
N ILE A 102 -11.06 -6.21 -6.13
CA ILE A 102 -11.86 -5.28 -5.32
C ILE A 102 -12.99 -4.69 -6.18
N GLU A 103 -14.19 -4.61 -5.60
CA GLU A 103 -15.33 -3.91 -6.20
C GLU A 103 -14.92 -2.47 -6.58
N PHE A 104 -15.44 -1.98 -7.69
CA PHE A 104 -14.97 -0.73 -8.28
C PHE A 104 -15.14 0.47 -7.34
N GLN A 105 -16.35 0.65 -6.80
CA GLN A 105 -16.66 1.78 -5.94
C GLN A 105 -15.85 1.69 -4.64
N LEU A 106 -15.72 0.51 -4.05
CA LEU A 106 -14.87 0.31 -2.87
C LEU A 106 -13.41 0.68 -3.17
N LEU A 107 -12.84 0.18 -4.27
CA LEU A 107 -11.48 0.53 -4.69
C LEU A 107 -11.31 2.03 -4.88
N TYR A 108 -12.27 2.71 -5.49
CA TYR A 108 -12.23 4.15 -5.69
C TYR A 108 -12.19 4.91 -4.36
N HIS A 109 -13.05 4.57 -3.40
CA HIS A 109 -13.07 5.23 -2.08
C HIS A 109 -11.78 4.96 -1.29
N VAL A 110 -11.30 3.71 -1.28
CA VAL A 110 -10.05 3.35 -0.60
C VAL A 110 -8.84 4.05 -1.24
N ALA A 111 -8.83 4.19 -2.58
CA ALA A 111 -7.80 4.92 -3.30
C ALA A 111 -7.84 6.43 -3.02
N LEU A 112 -9.03 7.04 -2.86
CA LEU A 112 -9.16 8.44 -2.45
C LEU A 112 -8.59 8.70 -1.06
N ILE A 113 -8.93 7.85 -0.08
CA ILE A 113 -8.40 7.96 1.29
C ILE A 113 -6.87 7.82 1.29
N THR A 114 -6.35 6.86 0.52
CA THR A 114 -4.90 6.66 0.36
C THR A 114 -4.23 7.88 -0.28
N LYS A 115 -4.83 8.43 -1.35
CA LYS A 115 -4.34 9.64 -2.01
C LYS A 115 -4.31 10.84 -1.07
N GLU A 116 -5.36 11.05 -0.28
CA GLU A 116 -5.44 12.16 0.68
C GLU A 116 -4.34 12.05 1.74
N ASP A 117 -4.09 10.86 2.27
CA ASP A 117 -3.01 10.63 3.24
C ASP A 117 -1.62 10.85 2.63
N ILE A 118 -1.38 10.38 1.40
CA ILE A 118 -0.11 10.63 0.67
C ILE A 118 0.09 12.13 0.44
N TRP A 119 -0.97 12.85 0.08
CA TRP A 119 -0.92 14.31 -0.10
C TRP A 119 -0.58 15.02 1.21
N ASN A 120 -1.23 14.66 2.30
CA ASN A 120 -0.99 15.25 3.63
C ASN A 120 0.38 14.90 4.21
N THR A 121 1.02 13.84 3.72
CA THR A 121 2.38 13.43 4.11
C THR A 121 3.42 13.73 3.04
N ARG A 122 3.12 14.63 2.09
CA ARG A 122 4.02 14.95 0.97
C ARG A 122 5.41 15.41 1.41
N ASP A 123 5.51 16.10 2.53
CA ASP A 123 6.80 16.58 3.07
C ASP A 123 7.75 15.40 3.40
N ASP A 124 7.23 14.20 3.65
CA ASP A 124 8.05 12.98 3.85
C ASP A 124 8.79 12.57 2.56
N MET A 125 8.33 13.00 1.39
CA MET A 125 9.04 12.82 0.12
C MET A 125 10.26 13.74 0.03
N GLU A 126 10.13 15.00 0.49
CA GLU A 126 11.11 16.08 0.32
C GLU A 126 12.14 16.16 1.46
N GLY A 127 11.94 15.40 2.54
CA GLY A 127 12.87 15.28 3.65
C GLY A 127 14.19 14.57 3.30
N ASN A 128 15.03 14.34 4.33
CA ASN A 128 16.31 13.66 4.17
C ASN A 128 16.16 12.33 3.41
N HIS A 129 16.96 12.17 2.34
CA HIS A 129 16.92 10.98 1.51
C HIS A 129 17.23 9.71 2.32
N GLY A 130 16.48 8.64 2.05
CA GLY A 130 16.68 7.34 2.69
C GLY A 130 16.10 7.22 4.09
N THR A 131 15.33 8.22 4.56
CA THR A 131 14.61 8.10 5.84
C THR A 131 13.47 7.09 5.75
N ARG A 132 13.17 6.46 6.89
CA ARG A 132 12.07 5.49 7.01
C ARG A 132 10.70 6.12 6.69
N ARG A 133 10.52 7.42 6.94
CA ARG A 133 9.33 8.19 6.54
C ARG A 133 9.19 8.28 5.03
N GLN A 134 10.27 8.62 4.33
CA GLN A 134 10.31 8.63 2.87
C GLN A 134 10.04 7.21 2.29
N SER A 135 10.52 6.16 2.95
CA SER A 135 10.20 4.77 2.57
C SER A 135 8.73 4.42 2.78
N LEU A 136 8.12 4.84 3.89
CA LEU A 136 6.68 4.66 4.14
C LEU A 136 5.84 5.41 3.13
N TRP A 137 6.23 6.64 2.79
CA TRP A 137 5.55 7.44 1.78
C TRP A 137 5.54 6.74 0.42
N LEU A 138 6.71 6.28 -0.04
CA LEU A 138 6.81 5.49 -1.28
C LEU A 138 5.96 4.22 -1.20
N TRP A 139 6.00 3.52 -0.07
CA TRP A 139 5.25 2.29 0.14
C TRP A 139 3.75 2.51 -0.10
N LYS A 140 3.18 3.59 0.46
CA LYS A 140 1.78 3.98 0.24
C LYS A 140 1.47 4.27 -1.24
N VAL A 141 2.32 5.07 -1.90
CA VAL A 141 2.18 5.41 -3.32
C VAL A 141 2.16 4.15 -4.18
N PHE A 142 3.13 3.26 -3.97
CA PHE A 142 3.31 2.10 -4.82
C PHE A 142 2.21 1.05 -4.65
N ILE A 143 1.69 0.87 -3.44
CA ILE A 143 0.52 0.01 -3.20
C ILE A 143 -0.71 0.54 -3.92
N GLY A 144 -0.94 1.87 -3.89
CA GLY A 144 -1.99 2.50 -4.66
C GLY A 144 -1.87 2.21 -6.16
N LEU A 145 -0.66 2.39 -6.72
CA LEU A 145 -0.38 2.10 -8.14
C LEU A 145 -0.71 0.65 -8.51
N LEU A 146 -0.25 -0.30 -7.70
CA LEU A 146 -0.46 -1.71 -7.96
C LEU A 146 -1.94 -2.10 -7.89
N ALA A 147 -2.66 -1.62 -6.89
CA ALA A 147 -4.08 -1.93 -6.74
C ALA A 147 -4.89 -1.44 -7.95
N LEU A 148 -4.62 -0.21 -8.41
CA LEU A 148 -5.28 0.36 -9.58
C LEU A 148 -4.86 -0.33 -10.88
N SER A 149 -3.58 -0.68 -11.04
CA SER A 149 -3.09 -1.39 -12.22
C SER A 149 -3.69 -2.80 -12.35
N LYS A 150 -3.76 -3.56 -11.25
CA LYS A 150 -4.43 -4.88 -11.22
C LYS A 150 -5.89 -4.79 -11.66
N ARG A 151 -6.62 -3.76 -11.21
CA ARG A 151 -8.01 -3.55 -11.64
C ARG A 151 -8.11 -3.25 -13.14
N GLN A 152 -7.25 -2.37 -13.67
CA GLN A 152 -7.24 -2.05 -15.10
C GLN A 152 -6.98 -3.30 -15.96
N ASN A 153 -6.01 -4.13 -15.58
CA ASN A 153 -5.72 -5.39 -16.27
C ASN A 153 -6.87 -6.39 -16.21
N SER A 154 -7.54 -6.51 -15.05
CA SER A 154 -8.73 -7.36 -14.91
C SER A 154 -9.87 -6.94 -15.86
N LEU A 155 -10.09 -5.63 -16.00
CA LEU A 155 -11.10 -5.10 -16.94
C LEU A 155 -10.73 -5.41 -18.39
N MET A 156 -9.46 -5.24 -18.79
CA MET A 156 -8.99 -5.57 -20.13
C MET A 156 -9.14 -7.08 -20.44
N ALA A 157 -8.76 -7.94 -19.48
CA ALA A 157 -8.89 -9.39 -19.63
C ALA A 157 -10.36 -9.84 -19.79
N ARG A 158 -11.31 -9.15 -19.14
CA ARG A 158 -12.75 -9.41 -19.29
C ARG A 158 -13.28 -8.97 -20.65
N GLN A 159 -12.77 -7.86 -21.21
CA GLN A 159 -13.15 -7.34 -22.53
C GLN A 159 -12.64 -8.18 -23.69
N MET A 160 -11.53 -8.91 -23.51
CA MET A 160 -10.96 -9.80 -24.52
C MET A 160 -11.66 -11.17 -24.59
N LYS A 161 -12.61 -11.48 -23.68
CA LYS A 161 -13.38 -12.72 -23.75
C LYS A 161 -14.43 -12.64 -24.86
N PRO A 162 -14.49 -13.62 -25.79
CA PRO A 162 -15.48 -13.64 -26.86
C PRO A 162 -16.90 -13.67 -26.26
N GLY A 163 -17.75 -12.71 -26.63
CA GLY A 163 -19.15 -12.63 -26.17
C GLY A 163 -19.41 -11.73 -24.97
N SER A 164 -18.42 -10.97 -24.47
CA SER A 164 -18.71 -9.94 -23.45
C SER A 164 -19.29 -8.68 -24.12
N ASP A 165 -20.46 -8.24 -23.67
CA ASP A 165 -20.97 -6.90 -23.98
C ASP A 165 -19.92 -5.85 -23.60
N ARG A 166 -19.61 -4.91 -24.51
CA ARG A 166 -18.72 -3.80 -24.20
C ARG A 166 -19.34 -3.02 -23.04
N PRO A 167 -18.69 -2.94 -21.87
CA PRO A 167 -19.21 -2.09 -20.81
C PRO A 167 -19.11 -0.66 -21.30
N ILE A 168 -20.23 0.07 -21.25
CA ILE A 168 -20.24 1.53 -21.35
C ILE A 168 -19.17 2.05 -20.39
N GLU A 169 -18.26 2.91 -20.86
CA GLU A 169 -17.24 3.52 -20.01
C GLU A 169 -17.93 4.23 -18.85
N SER A 170 -17.95 3.58 -17.69
CA SER A 170 -18.51 4.19 -16.50
C SER A 170 -17.64 5.40 -16.16
N PRO A 171 -18.22 6.58 -15.84
CA PRO A 171 -17.49 7.77 -15.40
C PRO A 171 -16.48 7.46 -14.28
N SER A 172 -16.80 6.45 -13.50
CA SER A 172 -15.97 5.87 -12.44
C SER A 172 -14.57 5.42 -12.95
N LYS A 173 -14.45 4.84 -14.15
CA LYS A 173 -13.19 4.41 -14.78
C LYS A 173 -12.26 5.60 -15.07
N ALA A 174 -12.81 6.73 -15.54
CA ALA A 174 -12.05 7.94 -15.77
C ALA A 174 -11.48 8.50 -14.45
N HIS A 175 -12.27 8.48 -13.37
CA HIS A 175 -11.81 8.95 -12.05
C HIS A 175 -10.68 8.10 -11.47
N ILE A 176 -10.72 6.77 -11.61
CA ILE A 176 -9.58 5.92 -11.22
C ILE A 176 -8.34 6.23 -12.07
N GLY A 177 -8.52 6.48 -13.37
CA GLY A 177 -7.42 6.91 -14.25
C GLY A 177 -6.73 8.17 -13.73
N VAL A 178 -7.49 9.18 -13.30
CA VAL A 178 -6.93 10.41 -12.71
C VAL A 178 -6.13 10.14 -11.44
N ILE A 179 -6.61 9.27 -10.56
CA ILE A 179 -5.87 8.89 -9.34
C ILE A 179 -4.59 8.13 -9.71
N TYR A 180 -4.66 7.20 -10.66
CA TYR A 180 -3.51 6.44 -11.13
C TYR A 180 -2.42 7.35 -11.69
N GLU A 181 -2.77 8.29 -12.56
CA GLU A 181 -1.80 9.23 -13.13
C GLU A 181 -1.17 10.13 -12.06
N TRP A 182 -1.97 10.61 -11.10
CA TRP A 182 -1.45 11.38 -9.97
C TRP A 182 -0.45 10.57 -9.14
N LEU A 183 -0.71 9.28 -8.91
CA LEU A 183 0.24 8.39 -8.23
C LEU A 183 1.51 8.13 -9.06
N CYS A 184 1.41 8.07 -10.40
CA CYS A 184 2.58 7.99 -11.28
C CYS A 184 3.44 9.24 -11.13
N ASP A 185 2.84 10.42 -11.05
CA ASP A 185 3.56 11.68 -10.82
C ASP A 185 4.27 11.67 -9.45
N CYS A 186 3.62 11.16 -8.41
CA CYS A 186 4.23 10.95 -7.10
C CYS A 186 5.44 9.99 -7.16
N ALA A 187 5.30 8.84 -7.80
CA ALA A 187 6.38 7.86 -7.96
C ALA A 187 7.56 8.45 -8.75
N ARG A 188 7.28 9.17 -9.83
CA ARG A 188 8.29 9.86 -10.65
C ARG A 188 9.00 10.95 -9.85
N GLY A 189 8.26 11.77 -9.10
CA GLY A 189 8.82 12.79 -8.21
C GLY A 189 9.77 12.18 -7.19
N TRP A 190 9.35 11.11 -6.50
CA TRP A 190 10.20 10.39 -5.56
C TRP A 190 11.45 9.80 -6.22
N SER A 191 11.31 9.20 -7.42
CA SER A 191 12.42 8.64 -8.18
C SER A 191 13.44 9.71 -8.60
N MET A 192 12.95 10.89 -9.01
CA MET A 192 13.80 12.04 -9.35
C MET A 192 14.55 12.60 -8.14
N THR A 193 13.89 12.64 -6.99
CA THR A 193 14.43 13.12 -5.71
C THR A 193 15.50 12.17 -5.17
N THR A 194 15.21 10.86 -5.11
CA THR A 194 16.13 9.85 -4.54
C THR A 194 17.16 9.30 -5.52
N LYS A 195 17.00 9.54 -6.83
CA LYS A 195 17.76 8.93 -7.93
C LYS A 195 17.63 7.41 -8.03
N ILE A 196 16.68 6.81 -7.30
CA ILE A 196 16.40 5.38 -7.37
C ILE A 196 15.44 5.10 -8.51
N ARG A 197 15.88 4.32 -9.51
CA ARG A 197 15.10 3.96 -10.70
C ARG A 197 14.93 2.46 -10.91
N LEU A 198 15.91 1.66 -10.52
CA LEU A 198 15.88 0.21 -10.75
C LEU A 198 14.91 -0.45 -9.77
N TRP A 199 14.05 -1.33 -10.28
CA TRP A 199 13.08 -2.06 -9.45
C TRP A 199 13.74 -2.79 -8.28
N LYS A 200 14.95 -3.34 -8.46
CA LYS A 200 15.70 -4.01 -7.38
C LYS A 200 15.91 -3.10 -6.16
N ASP A 201 16.30 -1.86 -6.40
CA ASP A 201 16.58 -0.89 -5.34
C ASP A 201 15.28 -0.37 -4.71
N VAL A 202 14.23 -0.22 -5.52
CA VAL A 202 12.88 0.11 -5.05
C VAL A 202 12.34 -0.98 -4.14
N LYS A 203 12.46 -2.26 -4.54
CA LYS A 203 12.08 -3.40 -3.72
C LYS A 203 12.81 -3.34 -2.37
N ALA A 204 14.11 -3.05 -2.36
CA ALA A 204 14.87 -2.90 -1.12
C ALA A 204 14.30 -1.79 -0.21
N VAL A 205 13.91 -0.64 -0.77
CA VAL A 205 13.22 0.44 -0.02
C VAL A 205 11.88 -0.03 0.53
N LEU A 206 11.05 -0.71 -0.27
CA LEU A 206 9.75 -1.21 0.16
C LEU A 206 9.87 -2.24 1.29
N THR A 207 10.87 -3.13 1.23
CA THR A 207 11.16 -4.12 2.27
C THR A 207 11.52 -3.49 3.62
N THR A 208 12.05 -2.24 3.65
CA THR A 208 12.28 -1.54 4.92
C THR A 208 11.00 -1.28 5.71
N ILE A 209 9.85 -1.20 5.03
CA ILE A 209 8.52 -1.08 5.60
C ILE A 209 7.88 -2.46 5.72
N THR A 210 7.45 -3.03 4.60
CA THR A 210 7.03 -4.43 4.46
C THR A 210 6.85 -4.76 2.98
N TRP A 211 7.47 -5.84 2.51
CA TRP A 211 7.34 -6.31 1.13
C TRP A 211 7.69 -7.79 1.04
N PRO A 212 6.93 -8.63 0.29
CA PRO A 212 7.24 -10.05 0.18
C PRO A 212 8.60 -10.27 -0.49
N ILE A 213 9.37 -11.21 0.05
CA ILE A 213 10.64 -11.63 -0.54
C ILE A 213 10.36 -12.55 -1.72
N GLU A 214 9.46 -13.51 -1.52
CA GLU A 214 9.10 -14.58 -2.45
C GLU A 214 7.76 -14.24 -3.12
N LEU A 215 7.84 -13.63 -4.30
CA LEU A 215 6.68 -13.44 -5.18
C LEU A 215 6.72 -14.46 -6.31
N PRO A 216 5.57 -15.05 -6.71
CA PRO A 216 5.47 -15.80 -7.95
C PRO A 216 6.04 -15.00 -9.14
N GLY A 217 6.69 -15.66 -10.08
CA GLY A 217 7.44 -14.99 -11.15
C GLY A 217 6.59 -14.03 -11.99
N ASP A 218 5.37 -14.43 -12.35
CA ASP A 218 4.41 -13.61 -13.09
C ASP A 218 3.98 -12.36 -12.31
N VAL A 219 3.81 -12.50 -10.99
CA VAL A 219 3.48 -11.38 -10.09
C VAL A 219 4.67 -10.44 -9.96
N SER A 220 5.89 -10.97 -9.80
CA SER A 220 7.11 -10.18 -9.71
C SER A 220 7.35 -9.35 -10.97
N ASP A 221 7.17 -9.94 -12.15
CA ASP A 221 7.31 -9.25 -13.44
C ASP A 221 6.25 -8.17 -13.62
N HIS A 222 4.99 -8.45 -13.24
CA HIS A 222 3.93 -7.46 -13.27
C HIS A 222 4.25 -6.25 -12.38
N VAL A 223 4.70 -6.48 -11.14
CA VAL A 223 5.04 -5.42 -10.20
C VAL A 223 6.19 -4.56 -10.74
N ALA A 224 7.25 -5.18 -11.26
CA ALA A 224 8.38 -4.46 -11.86
C ALA A 224 7.93 -3.61 -13.07
N ASN A 225 7.02 -4.15 -13.89
CA ASN A 225 6.45 -3.44 -15.03
C ASN A 225 5.61 -2.22 -14.60
N VAL A 226 4.82 -2.33 -13.53
CA VAL A 226 4.06 -1.19 -12.99
C VAL A 226 5.00 -0.09 -12.54
N TRP A 227 6.06 -0.43 -11.80
CA TRP A 227 7.07 0.55 -11.41
C TRP A 227 7.70 1.23 -12.64
N ASN A 228 8.24 0.44 -13.58
CA ASN A 228 8.91 0.96 -14.75
C ASN A 228 8.00 1.92 -15.52
N LYS A 229 6.74 1.53 -15.79
CA LYS A 229 5.76 2.39 -16.47
C LYS A 229 5.47 3.68 -15.72
N SER A 230 5.38 3.65 -14.38
CA SER A 230 5.04 4.82 -13.58
C SER A 230 6.10 5.92 -13.62
N ILE A 231 7.37 5.55 -13.79
CA ILE A 231 8.50 6.49 -13.79
C ILE A 231 8.99 6.89 -15.19
N LEU A 232 8.45 6.30 -16.26
CA LEU A 232 8.74 6.76 -17.62
C LEU A 232 8.33 8.22 -17.77
N GLU A 233 9.21 8.98 -18.42
CA GLU A 233 8.91 10.35 -18.83
C GLU A 233 7.83 10.28 -19.92
N ARG A 234 6.81 11.14 -19.82
CA ARG A 234 5.89 11.31 -20.93
C ARG A 234 6.66 12.08 -21.99
N ASP A 235 6.84 11.50 -23.18
CA ASP A 235 7.32 12.25 -24.34
C ASP A 235 6.40 13.47 -24.51
N ALA A 236 7.00 14.66 -24.41
CA ALA A 236 6.34 15.96 -24.46
C ALA A 236 5.94 16.35 -25.89
#